data_AF-A0A396ZWC5-F1
#
_entry.id   AF-A0A396ZWC5-F1
#
_cell.length_a   1.000
_cell.length_b   1.000
_cell.length_c   1.000
_cell.angle_alpha   90.00
_cell.angle_beta   90.00
_cell.angle_gamma   90.00
#
_symmetry.space_group_name_H-M   'P 1'
#
loop_
_entity.id
_entity.type
_entity.pdbx_description
1 polymer ?
#
loop_
_entity_poly.entity_id
_entity_poly.type
_entity_poly.pdbx_seq_one_letter_code
_entity_poly.pdbx_strand_id
1 'polypeptide(L)'
;DTSGAWTSRGLFGALSRRSLSVEEAYGCMRPNQDLKLGQAHCIPIDSDTFVCLLVVQSYLHQRQKRTHKTLSLRLNALQVALKAVAAHARRLDATIHMPRLGAGTPGFNWYAVERLIRKHLTDGATTFNEYDDEHSAGTCRHIADMGIDVTMLSLAHRV
;
A
#
# COMPACT_ATOMS: atom_id res chain seq x y z
N ASP A 1 4.45 -7.65 -4.04
CA ASP A 1 4.54 -8.27 -5.39
C ASP A 1 4.11 -9.75 -5.25
N THR A 2 4.47 -10.64 -6.18
CA THR A 2 4.22 -12.09 -6.05
C THR A 2 5.37 -12.87 -5.42
N SER A 3 6.35 -12.20 -4.80
CA SER A 3 7.58 -12.84 -4.31
C SER A 3 7.40 -13.54 -2.96
N GLY A 4 6.46 -13.09 -2.14
CA GLY A 4 6.36 -13.47 -0.73
C GLY A 4 7.57 -13.06 0.11
N ALA A 5 8.45 -12.20 -0.42
CA ALA A 5 9.59 -11.66 0.31
C ALA A 5 9.22 -10.29 0.88
N TRP A 6 9.42 -10.12 2.18
CA TRP A 6 9.18 -8.87 2.88
C TRP A 6 10.48 -8.07 3.05
N THR A 7 10.39 -6.73 3.06
CA THR A 7 11.55 -5.86 3.25
C THR A 7 11.45 -5.09 4.56
N SER A 8 12.55 -5.02 5.30
CA SER A 8 12.65 -4.26 6.55
C SER A 8 12.85 -2.74 6.34
N ARG A 9 12.81 -2.26 5.09
CA ARG A 9 13.07 -0.85 4.73
C ARG A 9 11.78 -0.13 4.32
N GLY A 10 11.82 1.20 4.41
CA GLY A 10 10.71 2.08 4.00
C GLY A 10 9.39 1.75 4.68
N LEU A 11 8.29 1.89 3.94
CA LEU A 11 6.93 1.62 4.42
C LEU A 11 6.76 0.20 4.99
N PHE A 12 7.29 -0.83 4.32
CA PHE A 12 7.15 -2.22 4.78
C PHE A 12 7.83 -2.44 6.14
N GLY A 13 9.02 -1.87 6.35
CA GLY A 13 9.67 -1.90 7.65
C GLY A 13 8.93 -1.11 8.73
N ALA A 14 8.30 0.01 8.36
CA ALA A 14 7.44 0.76 9.28
C ALA A 14 6.18 -0.04 9.67
N LEU A 15 5.57 -0.75 8.72
CA LEU A 15 4.47 -1.67 8.98
C LEU A 15 4.88 -2.79 9.92
N SER A 16 6.04 -3.44 9.71
CA SER A 16 6.53 -4.49 10.63
C SER A 16 6.74 -3.99 12.05
N ARG A 17 7.23 -2.75 12.22
CA ARG A 17 7.39 -2.14 13.55
C ARG A 17 6.06 -1.89 14.24
N ARG A 18 5.00 -1.64 13.47
CA ARG A 18 3.66 -1.41 13.99
C ARG A 18 2.91 -2.71 14.26
N SER A 19 2.97 -3.67 13.33
CA SER A 19 2.31 -4.97 13.46
C SER A 19 2.97 -6.02 12.58
N LEU A 20 3.43 -7.11 13.19
CA LEU A 20 4.03 -8.24 12.50
C LEU A 20 2.99 -9.08 11.73
N SER A 21 1.70 -8.98 12.07
CA SER A 21 0.64 -9.80 11.46
C SER A 21 0.56 -9.64 9.94
N VAL A 22 0.88 -8.43 9.44
CA VAL A 22 0.85 -8.12 8.01
C VAL A 22 2.00 -8.82 7.27
N GLU A 23 3.20 -8.79 7.85
CA GLU A 23 4.39 -9.45 7.31
C GLU A 23 4.21 -10.98 7.33
N GLU A 24 3.74 -11.53 8.45
CA GLU A 24 3.47 -12.96 8.61
C GLU A 24 2.43 -13.45 7.62
N ALA A 25 1.30 -12.74 7.50
CA ALA A 25 0.25 -13.07 6.54
C ALA A 25 0.79 -13.07 5.10
N TYR A 26 1.57 -12.05 4.73
CA TYR A 26 2.18 -12.00 3.41
C TYR A 26 3.15 -13.17 3.15
N GLY A 27 3.95 -13.54 4.16
CA GLY A 27 4.85 -14.69 4.10
C GLY A 27 4.12 -16.02 3.90
N CYS A 28 2.98 -16.21 4.57
CA CYS A 28 2.14 -17.41 4.45
C CYS A 28 1.41 -17.52 3.11
N MET A 29 1.11 -16.41 2.42
CA MET A 29 0.38 -16.43 1.15
C MET A 29 1.18 -17.04 0.00
N ARG A 30 2.52 -16.97 0.03
CA ARG A 30 3.34 -17.48 -1.09
C ARG A 30 3.33 -19.00 -1.19
N PRO A 31 3.59 -19.79 -0.12
CA PRO A 31 3.44 -21.25 -0.17
C PRO A 31 2.04 -21.69 -0.58
N ASN A 32 1.01 -20.95 -0.18
CA ASN A 32 -0.40 -21.25 -0.49
C ASN A 32 -0.83 -20.83 -1.90
N GLN A 33 0.07 -20.27 -2.71
CA GLN A 33 -0.23 -19.75 -4.06
C GLN A 33 -1.31 -18.65 -4.09
N ASP A 34 -1.42 -17.90 -2.99
CA ASP A 34 -2.40 -16.84 -2.80
C ASP A 34 -1.90 -15.45 -3.19
N LEU A 35 -0.73 -15.36 -3.85
CA LEU A 35 -0.19 -14.11 -4.38
C LEU A 35 -0.40 -14.00 -5.89
N LYS A 36 -1.64 -13.74 -6.31
CA LYS A 36 -2.00 -13.55 -7.73
C LYS A 36 -2.20 -12.09 -8.06
N LEU A 37 -1.78 -11.71 -9.27
CA LEU A 37 -1.92 -10.34 -9.75
C LEU A 37 -3.39 -9.87 -9.68
N GLY A 38 -3.59 -8.70 -9.09
CA GLY A 38 -4.89 -8.06 -8.94
C GLY A 38 -5.60 -8.39 -7.63
N GLN A 39 -5.06 -9.30 -6.82
CA GLN A 39 -5.59 -9.52 -5.48
C GLN A 39 -5.24 -8.37 -4.54
N ALA A 40 -6.17 -8.12 -3.62
CA ALA A 40 -6.01 -7.23 -2.49
C ALA A 40 -6.29 -8.02 -1.21
N HIS A 41 -5.35 -8.04 -0.28
CA HIS A 41 -5.48 -8.72 1.00
C HIS A 41 -5.56 -7.67 2.11
N CYS A 42 -6.77 -7.44 2.65
CA CYS A 42 -6.98 -6.51 3.76
C CYS A 42 -6.89 -7.26 5.07
N ILE A 43 -5.84 -6.95 5.84
CA ILE A 43 -5.47 -7.61 7.08
C ILE A 43 -5.77 -6.65 8.23
N PRO A 44 -6.60 -7.04 9.22
CA PRO A 44 -6.84 -6.22 10.39
C PRO A 44 -5.55 -6.11 11.22
N ILE A 45 -5.22 -4.89 11.66
CA ILE A 45 -4.09 -4.65 12.56
C ILE A 45 -4.53 -4.08 13.91
N ASP A 46 -5.72 -3.48 13.98
CA ASP A 46 -6.39 -2.98 15.19
C ASP A 46 -7.92 -3.16 15.00
N SER A 47 -8.74 -2.74 15.99
CA SER A 47 -10.22 -2.83 15.93
C SER A 47 -10.81 -2.18 14.68
N ASP A 48 -10.27 -1.03 14.29
CA ASP A 48 -10.83 -0.17 13.25
C ASP A 48 -9.85 0.11 12.10
N THR A 49 -8.68 -0.55 12.10
CA THR A 49 -7.63 -0.31 11.11
C THR A 49 -7.25 -1.59 10.36
N PHE A 50 -7.20 -1.47 9.04
CA PHE A 50 -6.78 -2.54 8.13
C PHE A 50 -5.60 -2.09 7.27
N VAL A 51 -4.71 -3.02 6.98
CA VAL A 51 -3.67 -2.86 5.96
C VAL A 51 -4.04 -3.71 4.75
N CYS A 52 -4.27 -3.05 3.61
CA CYS A 52 -4.58 -3.74 2.36
C CYS A 52 -3.33 -3.87 1.48
N LEU A 53 -2.83 -5.10 1.35
CA LEU A 53 -1.71 -5.44 0.47
C LEU A 53 -2.21 -5.67 -0.96
N LEU A 54 -1.71 -4.88 -1.91
CA LEU A 54 -2.06 -4.95 -3.33
C LEU A 54 -1.02 -5.74 -4.12
N VAL A 55 -1.42 -6.88 -4.71
CA VAL A 55 -0.53 -7.71 -5.53
C VAL A 55 -0.55 -7.20 -6.97
N VAL A 56 0.25 -6.18 -7.27
CA VAL A 56 0.22 -5.47 -8.58
C VAL A 56 1.52 -5.54 -9.37
N GLN A 57 2.50 -6.25 -8.84
CA GLN A 57 3.81 -6.47 -9.46
C GLN A 57 4.13 -7.96 -9.44
N SER A 58 4.66 -8.46 -10.55
CA SER A 58 5.18 -9.82 -10.63
C SER A 58 6.61 -9.85 -10.12
N TYR A 59 6.91 -10.79 -9.25
CA TYR A 59 8.29 -11.14 -8.96
C TYR A 59 8.92 -11.86 -10.15
N LEU A 60 10.15 -11.51 -10.47
CA LEU A 60 10.95 -12.19 -11.50
C LEU A 60 11.99 -13.07 -10.83
N HIS A 61 12.13 -14.30 -11.29
CA HIS A 61 13.24 -15.14 -10.88
C HIS A 61 14.57 -14.52 -11.34
N GLN A 62 15.65 -14.70 -10.55
CA GLN A 62 16.99 -14.15 -10.83
C GLN A 62 17.54 -14.46 -12.24
N ARG A 63 17.04 -15.52 -12.90
CA ARG A 63 17.40 -15.88 -14.27
C ARG A 63 16.77 -14.99 -15.35
N GLN A 64 15.74 -14.22 -15.02
CA GLN A 64 15.06 -13.32 -15.95
C GLN A 64 15.70 -11.93 -15.88
N LYS A 65 15.98 -11.35 -17.05
CA LYS A 65 16.50 -9.98 -17.15
C LYS A 65 15.50 -9.02 -16.51
N ARG A 66 15.94 -8.33 -15.45
CA ARG A 66 15.19 -7.21 -14.87
C ARG A 66 15.17 -6.08 -15.89
N THR A 67 13.99 -5.80 -16.43
CA THR A 67 13.74 -4.69 -17.36
C THR A 67 12.68 -3.80 -16.75
N HIS A 68 12.59 -2.54 -17.21
CA HIS A 68 11.53 -1.63 -16.78
C HIS A 68 10.14 -2.26 -16.90
N LYS A 69 9.86 -2.99 -18.00
CA LYS A 69 8.59 -3.68 -18.27
C LYS A 69 8.29 -4.86 -17.34
N THR A 70 9.32 -5.44 -16.72
CA THR A 70 9.19 -6.62 -15.86
C THR A 70 9.20 -6.27 -14.38
N LEU A 71 9.76 -5.10 -14.00
CA LEU A 71 9.64 -4.51 -12.67
C LEU A 71 8.47 -3.51 -12.54
N SER A 72 7.85 -3.13 -13.67
CA SER A 72 6.75 -2.17 -13.69
C SER A 72 5.51 -2.71 -12.99
N LEU A 73 4.87 -1.85 -12.20
CA LEU A 73 3.51 -2.02 -11.72
C LEU A 73 2.56 -2.30 -12.90
N ARG A 74 1.74 -3.35 -12.77
CA ARG A 74 0.75 -3.75 -13.78
C ARG A 74 -0.55 -2.98 -13.56
N LEU A 75 -0.84 -2.02 -14.44
CA LEU A 75 -2.04 -1.18 -14.33
C LEU A 75 -3.36 -1.98 -14.30
N ASN A 76 -3.46 -3.05 -15.10
CA ASN A 76 -4.64 -3.93 -15.09
C ASN A 76 -4.83 -4.62 -13.74
N ALA A 77 -3.74 -5.07 -13.11
CA ALA A 77 -3.78 -5.67 -11.78
C ALA A 77 -4.17 -4.62 -10.73
N LEU A 78 -3.56 -3.43 -10.80
CA LEU A 78 -3.90 -2.32 -9.91
C LEU A 78 -5.39 -1.97 -10.00
N GLN A 79 -5.97 -1.92 -11.20
CA GLN A 79 -7.39 -1.65 -11.38
C GLN A 79 -8.28 -2.65 -10.64
N VAL A 80 -7.97 -3.95 -10.75
CA VAL A 80 -8.74 -5.01 -10.07
C VAL A 80 -8.59 -4.88 -8.55
N ALA A 81 -7.36 -4.66 -8.07
CA ALA A 81 -7.08 -4.58 -6.65
C ALA A 81 -7.73 -3.34 -6.01
N LEU A 82 -7.70 -2.18 -6.68
CA LEU A 82 -8.37 -0.96 -6.22
C LEU A 82 -9.89 -1.14 -6.10
N LYS A 83 -10.53 -1.83 -7.06
CA LYS A 83 -11.97 -2.14 -6.96
C LYS A 83 -12.28 -3.01 -5.74
N ALA A 84 -11.43 -3.99 -5.46
CA ALA A 84 -11.60 -4.86 -4.29
C ALA A 84 -11.45 -4.07 -2.98
N VAL A 85 -10.44 -3.20 -2.86
CA VAL A 85 -10.27 -2.33 -1.70
C VAL A 85 -11.43 -1.34 -1.56
N ALA A 86 -11.87 -0.70 -2.63
CA ALA A 86 -13.02 0.21 -2.61
C ALA A 86 -14.31 -0.50 -2.16
N ALA A 87 -14.50 -1.76 -2.56
CA ALA A 87 -15.63 -2.56 -2.10
C ALA A 87 -15.50 -2.93 -0.61
N HIS A 88 -14.28 -3.22 -0.15
CA HIS A 88 -14.01 -3.52 1.26
C HIS A 88 -14.24 -2.29 2.15
N ALA A 89 -13.67 -1.14 1.77
CA ALA A 89 -13.82 0.12 2.49
C ALA A 89 -15.29 0.55 2.58
N ARG A 90 -16.05 0.47 1.49
CA ARG A 90 -17.50 0.78 1.50
C ARG A 90 -18.31 -0.12 2.42
N ARG A 91 -17.97 -1.40 2.55
CA ARG A 91 -18.66 -2.30 3.49
C ARG A 91 -18.41 -1.95 4.95
N LEU A 92 -17.28 -1.31 5.23
CA LEU A 92 -16.86 -0.91 6.57
C LEU A 92 -17.08 0.58 6.86
N ASP A 93 -17.65 1.32 5.90
CA ASP A 93 -17.71 2.79 5.92
C ASP A 93 -16.35 3.45 6.25
N ALA A 94 -15.28 2.88 5.69
CA ALA A 94 -13.91 3.26 6.00
C ALA A 94 -13.32 4.25 5.00
N THR A 95 -12.38 5.07 5.47
CA THR A 95 -11.49 5.88 4.63
C THR A 95 -10.29 5.04 4.17
N ILE A 96 -9.71 5.39 3.02
CA ILE A 96 -8.51 4.72 2.48
C ILE A 96 -7.37 5.71 2.46
N HIS A 97 -6.30 5.40 3.18
CA HIS A 97 -5.05 6.15 3.15
C HIS A 97 -4.02 5.36 2.36
N MET A 98 -3.28 6.02 1.46
CA MET A 98 -2.29 5.31 0.64
C MET A 98 -1.03 6.15 0.40
N PRO A 99 0.15 5.53 0.43
CA PRO A 99 1.40 6.21 0.09
C PRO A 99 1.45 6.53 -1.41
N ARG A 100 2.32 7.47 -1.77
CA ARG A 100 2.67 7.70 -3.17
C ARG A 100 3.31 6.45 -3.79
N LEU A 101 2.67 5.90 -4.83
CA LEU A 101 3.20 4.74 -5.54
C LEU A 101 4.28 5.16 -6.55
N GLY A 102 5.36 4.38 -6.61
CA GLY A 102 6.41 4.58 -7.61
C GLY A 102 7.36 5.75 -7.34
N ALA A 103 7.34 6.32 -6.14
CA ALA A 103 8.35 7.27 -5.69
C ALA A 103 9.77 6.68 -5.88
N GLY A 104 10.68 7.45 -6.45
CA GLY A 104 12.05 7.02 -6.74
C GLY A 104 12.19 5.97 -7.86
N THR A 105 11.13 5.67 -8.63
CA THR A 105 11.21 4.76 -9.79
C THR A 105 11.29 5.55 -11.11
N PRO A 106 12.45 5.59 -11.79
CA PRO A 106 12.59 6.32 -13.05
C PRO A 106 11.63 5.80 -14.12
N GLY A 107 10.92 6.70 -14.80
CA GLY A 107 9.96 6.35 -15.86
C GLY A 107 8.63 5.76 -15.37
N PHE A 108 8.35 5.84 -14.06
CA PHE A 108 7.07 5.41 -13.51
C PHE A 108 5.92 6.25 -14.04
N ASN A 109 4.92 5.60 -14.63
CA ASN A 109 3.74 6.26 -15.16
C ASN A 109 2.74 6.60 -14.05
N TRP A 110 3.08 7.62 -13.24
CA TRP A 110 2.23 8.10 -12.15
C TRP A 110 0.85 8.53 -12.66
N TYR A 111 0.78 9.25 -13.77
CA TYR A 111 -0.46 9.75 -14.34
C TYR A 111 -1.50 8.62 -14.60
N ALA A 112 -1.05 7.48 -15.13
CA ALA A 112 -1.94 6.34 -15.34
C ALA A 112 -2.44 5.72 -14.02
N VAL A 113 -1.57 5.68 -12.99
CA VAL A 113 -1.91 5.19 -11.65
C VAL A 113 -2.89 6.13 -10.96
N GLU A 114 -2.61 7.43 -10.94
CA GLU A 114 -3.47 8.46 -10.37
C GLU A 114 -4.87 8.43 -10.99
N ARG A 115 -4.95 8.30 -12.32
CA ARG A 115 -6.23 8.19 -13.03
C ARG A 115 -7.05 6.98 -12.57
N LEU A 116 -6.39 5.84 -12.32
CA LEU A 116 -7.07 4.64 -11.80
C LEU A 116 -7.51 4.81 -10.35
N ILE A 117 -6.69 5.45 -9.51
CA ILE A 117 -7.02 5.78 -8.12
C ILE A 117 -8.26 6.66 -8.10
N ARG A 118 -8.26 7.78 -8.85
CA ARG A 118 -9.38 8.71 -8.92
C ARG A 118 -10.67 8.04 -9.40
N LYS A 119 -10.56 7.19 -10.42
CA LYS A 119 -11.70 6.47 -10.99
C LYS A 119 -12.33 5.45 -10.04
N HIS A 120 -11.55 4.83 -9.15
CA HIS A 120 -12.02 3.69 -8.37
C HIS A 120 -12.19 3.96 -6.87
N LEU A 121 -11.53 4.98 -6.34
CA LEU A 121 -11.61 5.32 -4.92
C LEU A 121 -12.43 6.60 -4.68
N THR A 122 -12.47 7.55 -5.61
CA THR A 122 -13.04 8.89 -5.34
C THR A 122 -14.57 8.99 -5.51
N ASP A 123 -15.24 7.97 -6.08
CA ASP A 123 -16.70 7.93 -6.21
C ASP A 123 -17.45 7.65 -4.88
N GLY A 124 -16.75 7.50 -3.74
CA GLY A 124 -17.39 7.42 -2.43
C GLY A 124 -16.42 7.64 -1.27
N ALA A 125 -16.75 8.60 -0.39
CA ALA A 125 -16.23 8.87 0.97
C ALA A 125 -14.72 8.70 1.27
N THR A 126 -13.88 8.54 0.25
CA THR A 126 -12.50 8.09 0.42
C THR A 126 -11.55 9.27 0.26
N THR A 127 -11.03 9.74 1.38
CA THR A 127 -10.01 10.80 1.42
C THR A 127 -8.66 10.24 1.00
N PHE A 128 -8.17 10.60 -0.19
CA PHE A 128 -6.82 10.26 -0.64
C PHE A 128 -5.82 11.28 -0.08
N ASN A 129 -4.95 10.86 0.85
CA ASN A 129 -3.80 11.63 1.28
C ASN A 129 -2.53 10.98 0.73
N GLU A 130 -1.82 11.71 -0.12
CA GLU A 130 -0.51 11.35 -0.64
C GLU A 130 0.57 11.79 0.37
N TYR A 131 1.52 10.91 0.67
CA TYR A 131 2.71 11.24 1.46
C TYR A 131 3.94 11.11 0.56
N ASP A 132 4.74 12.17 0.43
CA ASP A 132 6.05 12.14 -0.23
C ASP A 132 7.13 11.74 0.81
N ASP A 133 7.86 10.67 0.51
CA ASP A 133 8.89 10.07 1.38
C ASP A 133 10.32 10.59 1.08
N GLU A 134 10.47 11.78 0.50
CA GLU A 134 11.80 12.31 0.14
C GLU A 134 12.51 13.00 1.32
N HIS A 135 13.56 12.32 1.82
CA HIS A 135 14.65 12.79 2.68
C HIS A 135 14.33 13.18 4.14
N SER A 136 14.72 12.33 5.09
CA SER A 136 15.18 12.80 6.42
C SER A 136 16.11 11.79 7.12
N ALA A 137 17.38 11.83 6.76
CA ALA A 137 18.49 11.44 7.63
C ALA A 137 19.04 12.63 8.47
N GLY A 138 18.27 13.73 8.62
CA GLY A 138 18.83 15.02 9.08
C GLY A 138 18.00 15.87 10.05
N THR A 139 16.76 15.49 10.42
CA THR A 139 15.93 16.35 11.29
C THR A 139 15.40 15.60 12.52
N CYS A 140 16.33 14.99 13.26
CA CYS A 140 16.11 14.64 14.67
C CYS A 140 16.24 15.89 15.55
N ARG A 141 15.29 16.85 15.50
CA ARG A 141 15.04 17.74 16.67
C ARG A 141 13.84 18.69 16.67
N HIS A 142 13.01 18.79 15.64
CA HIS A 142 11.91 19.79 15.64
C HIS A 142 10.50 19.24 15.40
N ILE A 143 10.35 17.92 15.31
CA ILE A 143 9.04 17.24 15.17
C ILE A 143 8.55 16.66 16.51
N ALA A 144 9.11 17.17 17.62
CA ALA A 144 8.69 16.84 18.98
C ALA A 144 8.04 18.03 19.72
N ASP A 145 8.06 19.23 19.12
CA ASP A 145 7.60 20.49 19.76
C ASP A 145 6.37 21.11 19.08
N MET A 146 6.00 20.64 17.90
CA MET A 146 4.65 20.81 17.37
C MET A 146 3.93 19.52 17.73
N GLY A 147 2.87 19.58 18.54
CA GLY A 147 2.00 18.46 18.89
C GLY A 147 1.28 17.86 17.68
N ILE A 148 2.05 17.40 16.70
CA ILE A 148 1.67 16.55 15.59
C ILE A 148 1.91 15.15 16.12
N ASP A 149 0.92 14.73 16.88
CA ASP A 149 0.71 13.37 17.27
C ASP A 149 0.87 12.48 16.01
N VAL A 150 1.70 11.44 16.10
CA VAL A 150 1.87 10.40 15.07
C VAL A 150 0.64 9.48 15.10
N THR A 151 -0.54 10.09 15.12
CA THR A 151 -1.83 9.47 14.89
C THR A 151 -1.87 9.20 13.37
N MET A 152 -1.88 7.98 12.87
CA MET A 152 -2.86 6.94 13.21
C MET A 152 -4.15 7.50 13.77
N LEU A 153 -4.67 8.55 13.12
CA LEU A 153 -5.90 9.21 13.49
C LEU A 153 -7.07 8.30 13.11
N SER A 154 -7.39 7.45 14.08
CA SER A 154 -8.77 7.08 14.39
C SER A 154 -9.67 8.31 14.31
N LEU A 155 -10.77 8.19 13.57
CA LEU A 155 -12.08 8.81 13.78
C LEU A 155 -13.02 8.13 12.77
N ALA A 156 -13.74 7.11 13.20
CA ALA A 156 -15.02 7.21 13.90
C ALA A 156 -16.19 7.29 12.91
N HIS A 157 -17.06 6.29 13.02
CA HIS A 157 -18.48 6.30 12.66
C HIS A 157 -19.02 7.69 12.31
N ARG A 158 -19.50 7.85 11.08
CA ARG A 158 -20.53 8.84 10.82
C ARG A 158 -21.85 8.29 11.39
N VAL A 159 -22.32 8.95 12.45
CA VAL A 159 -23.75 9.00 12.80
C VAL A 159 -24.46 9.82 11.72
#